data_AF-A0A355IWG0-F1
#
_entry.id   AF-A0A355IWG0-F1
#
_cell.length_a   1.000
_cell.length_b   1.000
_cell.length_c   1.000
_cell.angle_alpha   90.00
_cell.angle_beta   90.00
_cell.angle_gamma   90.00
#
_symmetry.space_group_name_H-M   'P 1'
#
loop_
_entity.id
_entity.type
_entity.pdbx_description
1 polymer ?
#
loop_
_entity_poly.entity_id
_entity_poly.type
_entity_poly.pdbx_seq_one_letter_code
_entity_poly.pdbx_strand_id
1 'polypeptide(L)'
;MKKLATLTFCLFVLFTKAQEPTQWRGNGSTGIYPAEKLMAQWPAAGPDIIWSVGDLGEGFSSPVFANGKIYITGMVGGQGVLFVIDKNGTPAKKYEYGKEWDTSYPGTRSTVTVAGSLAYLYSGHGKLACFDLDSEKMKWTVDLIADLSGTNITWGVTESVVVDGDRVYCSPGGKTNNVVALDRFSGKTIWACAGLGEQSAYNTPLLIELPTRKILVTMMASHILGIDASNGKLLWNYEQTNRWSVHANTPVYSDGAVFCFSGYGQGGVKLKLSSDGSSVSKEWFSTDYDSRMGGVVLINGYLYGSGDNNREWMCIDWKTGETKYKSSEVGKGAVIASGNKLIGYSEKGELFLAEANPTEFKLISKVKVELGTAQHWVHPVINDGILYLRHGNTLIAYKISN
;
A
#
# COMPACT_ATOMS: atom_id res chain seq x y z
N MET A 1 62.89 -27.64 3.19
CA MET A 1 61.45 -27.93 2.99
C MET A 1 60.63 -26.69 3.33
N LYS A 2 60.32 -25.84 2.35
CA LYS A 2 59.43 -24.68 2.54
C LYS A 2 58.04 -25.06 2.01
N LYS A 3 57.05 -25.16 2.90
CA LYS A 3 55.65 -25.44 2.52
C LYS A 3 55.03 -24.16 1.97
N LEU A 4 54.61 -24.20 0.70
CA LEU A 4 53.83 -23.15 0.05
C LEU A 4 52.37 -23.37 0.44
N ALA A 5 51.78 -22.42 1.18
CA ALA A 5 50.37 -22.44 1.53
C ALA A 5 49.57 -21.75 0.42
N THR A 6 48.79 -22.51 -0.33
CA THR A 6 47.87 -22.00 -1.34
C THR A 6 46.60 -21.48 -0.65
N LEU A 7 46.38 -20.17 -0.71
CA LEU A 7 45.20 -19.52 -0.16
C LEU A 7 44.07 -19.55 -1.21
N THR A 8 43.07 -20.40 -1.00
CA THR A 8 41.88 -20.46 -1.88
C THR A 8 40.94 -19.31 -1.53
N PHE A 9 40.77 -18.37 -2.45
CA PHE A 9 39.85 -17.25 -2.32
C PHE A 9 38.43 -17.72 -2.71
N CYS A 10 37.59 -18.03 -1.73
CA CYS A 10 36.17 -18.31 -1.97
C CYS A 10 35.44 -17.00 -2.31
N LEU A 11 35.12 -16.83 -3.59
CA LEU A 11 34.27 -15.74 -4.07
C LEU A 11 32.82 -16.00 -3.59
N PHE A 12 32.40 -15.36 -2.50
CA PHE A 12 30.99 -15.34 -2.13
C PHE A 12 30.25 -14.41 -3.09
N VAL A 13 29.56 -14.99 -4.07
CA VAL A 13 28.59 -14.26 -4.89
C VAL A 13 27.37 -14.00 -4.01
N LEU A 14 27.29 -12.80 -3.43
CA LEU A 14 26.06 -12.31 -2.82
C LEU A 14 25.05 -12.11 -3.95
N PHE A 15 24.16 -13.08 -4.15
CA PHE A 15 22.94 -12.85 -4.89
C PHE A 15 22.09 -11.89 -4.06
N THR A 16 22.19 -10.59 -4.35
CA THR A 16 21.16 -9.64 -3.95
C THR A 16 19.90 -10.04 -4.70
N LYS A 17 19.03 -10.85 -4.07
CA LYS A 17 17.67 -11.00 -4.58
C LYS A 17 17.08 -9.60 -4.60
N ALA A 18 16.68 -9.15 -5.79
CA ALA A 18 15.87 -7.95 -5.91
C ALA A 18 14.67 -8.10 -4.97
N GLN A 19 14.33 -7.02 -4.30
CA GLN A 19 13.23 -7.03 -3.34
C GLN A 19 11.91 -7.25 -4.07
N GLU A 20 11.23 -8.36 -3.82
CA GLU A 20 9.91 -8.63 -4.37
C GLU A 20 8.86 -7.77 -3.64
N PRO A 21 7.97 -7.05 -4.36
CA PRO A 21 6.89 -6.29 -3.74
C PRO A 21 5.79 -7.24 -3.25
N THR A 22 5.96 -7.79 -2.04
CA THR A 22 5.07 -8.78 -1.44
C THR A 22 3.85 -8.19 -0.73
N GLN A 23 3.70 -6.86 -0.70
CA GLN A 23 2.67 -6.15 0.05
C GLN A 23 2.21 -4.87 -0.67
N TRP A 24 1.12 -4.28 -0.16
CA TRP A 24 0.58 -2.99 -0.60
C TRP A 24 1.67 -1.93 -0.75
N ARG A 25 1.70 -1.28 -1.93
CA ARG A 25 2.68 -0.23 -2.30
C ARG A 25 4.15 -0.65 -2.14
N GLY A 26 4.44 -1.94 -2.25
CA GLY A 26 5.80 -2.46 -2.16
C GLY A 26 6.40 -2.33 -0.76
N ASN A 27 7.73 -2.29 -0.68
CA ASN A 27 8.43 -2.30 0.60
C ASN A 27 8.07 -1.09 1.48
N GLY A 28 7.77 -1.35 2.75
CA GLY A 28 7.36 -0.34 3.71
C GLY A 28 6.10 0.44 3.30
N SER A 29 5.35 -0.05 2.30
CA SER A 29 4.14 0.60 1.75
C SER A 29 4.34 2.03 1.25
N THR A 30 5.56 2.33 0.81
CA THR A 30 5.97 3.68 0.38
C THR A 30 5.50 4.03 -1.04
N GLY A 31 5.30 3.02 -1.89
CA GLY A 31 5.09 3.19 -3.34
C GLY A 31 6.37 3.59 -4.08
N ILE A 32 7.53 3.41 -3.45
CA ILE A 32 8.84 3.64 -4.03
C ILE A 32 9.47 2.26 -4.28
N TYR A 33 9.75 1.99 -5.55
CA TYR A 33 10.34 0.75 -6.02
C TYR A 33 11.83 0.92 -6.30
N PRO A 34 12.63 -0.17 -6.32
CA PRO A 34 14.05 -0.10 -6.66
C PRO A 34 14.31 0.71 -7.93
N ALA A 35 15.43 1.42 -7.95
CA ALA A 35 15.82 2.23 -9.10
C ALA A 35 16.14 1.32 -10.29
N GLU A 36 15.20 1.23 -11.22
CA GLU A 36 15.35 0.49 -12.46
C GLU A 36 15.88 1.41 -13.57
N LYS A 37 16.44 0.83 -14.63
CA LYS A 37 16.76 1.57 -15.86
C LYS A 37 15.49 1.87 -16.64
N LEU A 38 14.62 2.69 -16.06
CA LEU A 38 13.39 3.13 -16.69
C LEU A 38 13.68 3.89 -17.97
N MET A 39 12.80 3.73 -18.95
CA MET A 39 12.81 4.50 -20.19
C MET A 39 12.82 6.00 -19.85
N ALA A 40 13.62 6.76 -20.59
CA ALA A 40 13.68 8.21 -20.41
C ALA A 40 12.31 8.85 -20.72
N GLN A 41 11.67 8.36 -21.78
CA GLN A 41 10.38 8.77 -22.33
C GLN A 41 9.70 7.54 -22.95
N TRP A 42 8.37 7.46 -22.91
CA TRP A 42 7.63 6.41 -23.61
C TRP A 42 7.37 6.78 -25.08
N PRO A 43 7.16 5.79 -25.97
CA PRO A 43 6.57 6.04 -27.28
C PRO A 43 5.24 6.79 -27.18
N ALA A 44 4.83 7.48 -28.26
CA ALA A 44 3.57 8.22 -28.28
C ALA A 44 2.33 7.34 -28.02
N ALA A 45 2.40 6.06 -28.40
CA ALA A 45 1.37 5.05 -28.12
C ALA A 45 1.42 4.49 -26.68
N GLY A 46 2.35 4.96 -25.84
CA GLY A 46 2.64 4.40 -24.53
C GLY A 46 3.71 3.29 -24.57
N PRO A 47 4.09 2.77 -23.39
CA PRO A 47 4.98 1.63 -23.28
C PRO A 47 4.31 0.35 -23.83
N ASP A 48 5.11 -0.57 -24.37
CA ASP A 48 4.59 -1.82 -24.92
C ASP A 48 3.89 -2.67 -23.86
N ILE A 49 2.74 -3.25 -24.20
CA ILE A 49 2.07 -4.27 -23.39
C ILE A 49 2.75 -5.61 -23.68
N ILE A 50 3.39 -6.20 -22.66
CA ILE A 50 4.02 -7.53 -22.74
C ILE A 50 2.93 -8.60 -22.75
N TRP A 51 1.96 -8.45 -21.86
CA TRP A 51 0.76 -9.28 -21.79
C TRP A 51 -0.32 -8.56 -20.98
N SER A 52 -1.56 -9.02 -21.16
CA SER A 52 -2.69 -8.65 -20.31
C SER A 52 -3.54 -9.88 -20.02
N VAL A 53 -4.12 -9.93 -18.82
CA VAL A 53 -5.01 -11.02 -18.41
C VAL A 53 -6.30 -10.45 -17.83
N GLY A 54 -7.43 -10.86 -18.41
CA GLY A 54 -8.78 -10.47 -18.00
C GLY A 54 -9.40 -11.46 -17.01
N ASP A 55 -10.72 -11.32 -16.81
CA ASP A 55 -11.53 -12.21 -15.98
C ASP A 55 -11.03 -12.40 -14.54
N LEU A 56 -10.37 -11.37 -14.00
CA LEU A 56 -9.92 -11.33 -12.61
C LEU A 56 -11.00 -10.88 -11.63
N GLY A 57 -12.25 -10.71 -12.09
CA GLY A 57 -13.36 -10.23 -11.26
C GLY A 57 -13.24 -8.77 -10.85
N GLU A 58 -14.25 -8.28 -10.14
CA GLU A 58 -14.34 -6.88 -9.70
C GLU A 58 -13.36 -6.60 -8.56
N GLY A 59 -12.61 -5.51 -8.64
CA GLY A 59 -11.70 -5.15 -7.55
C GLY A 59 -10.72 -4.04 -7.86
N PHE A 60 -10.10 -3.58 -6.78
CA PHE A 60 -9.25 -2.40 -6.71
C PHE A 60 -7.88 -2.69 -6.08
N SER A 61 -7.56 -3.97 -5.83
CA SER A 61 -6.29 -4.38 -5.24
C SER A 61 -5.14 -4.33 -6.24
N SER A 62 -3.95 -4.00 -5.72
CA SER A 62 -2.70 -4.06 -6.48
C SER A 62 -2.19 -5.51 -6.58
N PRO A 63 -1.50 -5.89 -7.65
CA PRO A 63 -0.81 -7.17 -7.70
C PRO A 63 0.39 -7.17 -6.74
N VAL A 64 0.66 -8.30 -6.09
CA VAL A 64 1.91 -8.52 -5.34
C VAL A 64 2.67 -9.71 -5.89
N PHE A 65 3.97 -9.72 -5.62
CA PHE A 65 4.93 -10.65 -6.21
C PHE A 65 5.61 -11.40 -5.08
N ALA A 66 5.56 -12.72 -5.16
CA ALA A 66 6.24 -13.59 -4.22
C ALA A 66 6.48 -14.96 -4.85
N ASN A 67 7.58 -15.62 -4.49
CA ASN A 67 7.81 -17.03 -4.84
C ASN A 67 7.71 -17.30 -6.37
N GLY A 68 8.10 -16.33 -7.20
CA GLY A 68 8.02 -16.42 -8.67
C GLY A 68 6.60 -16.40 -9.25
N LYS A 69 5.61 -15.93 -8.49
CA LYS A 69 4.20 -15.80 -8.88
C LYS A 69 3.67 -14.40 -8.63
N ILE A 70 2.57 -14.08 -9.28
CA ILE A 70 1.81 -12.84 -9.11
C ILE A 70 0.51 -13.19 -8.42
N TYR A 71 0.18 -12.44 -7.37
CA TYR A 71 -1.02 -12.62 -6.56
C TYR A 71 -1.90 -11.38 -6.67
N ILE A 72 -3.17 -11.56 -7.00
CA ILE A 72 -4.13 -10.44 -7.14
C ILE A 72 -5.53 -10.91 -6.75
N THR A 73 -6.29 -10.08 -6.07
CA THR A 73 -7.62 -10.48 -5.56
C THR A 73 -8.73 -9.94 -6.44
N GLY A 74 -9.82 -10.65 -6.67
CA GLY A 74 -11.01 -10.04 -7.27
C GLY A 74 -12.28 -10.73 -6.84
N MET A 75 -13.41 -10.09 -7.10
CA MET A 75 -14.71 -10.58 -6.68
C MET A 75 -15.41 -11.25 -7.85
N VAL A 76 -15.83 -12.49 -7.66
CA VAL A 76 -16.58 -13.29 -8.64
C VAL A 76 -17.83 -13.81 -7.94
N GLY A 77 -19.01 -13.42 -8.43
CA GLY A 77 -20.29 -13.86 -7.84
C GLY A 77 -20.45 -13.49 -6.37
N GLY A 78 -19.94 -12.33 -5.94
CA GLY A 78 -19.97 -11.88 -4.54
C GLY A 78 -18.89 -12.48 -3.63
N GLN A 79 -18.06 -13.39 -4.15
CA GLN A 79 -16.99 -14.04 -3.40
C GLN A 79 -15.64 -13.42 -3.76
N GLY A 80 -14.84 -13.12 -2.74
CA GLY A 80 -13.44 -12.75 -2.89
C GLY A 80 -12.61 -13.95 -3.29
N VAL A 81 -11.84 -13.79 -4.37
CA VAL A 81 -10.97 -14.78 -4.98
C VAL A 81 -9.54 -14.25 -5.01
N LEU A 82 -8.57 -15.01 -4.53
CA LEU A 82 -7.15 -14.80 -4.77
C LEU A 82 -6.75 -15.52 -6.06
N PHE A 83 -6.39 -14.77 -7.09
CA PHE A 83 -5.82 -15.29 -8.32
C PHE A 83 -4.31 -15.41 -8.18
N VAL A 84 -3.77 -16.56 -8.58
CA VAL A 84 -2.33 -16.79 -8.74
C VAL A 84 -2.04 -16.86 -10.22
N ILE A 85 -1.17 -15.98 -10.69
CA ILE A 85 -0.80 -15.83 -12.10
C ILE A 85 0.69 -16.11 -12.21
N ASP A 86 1.11 -16.77 -13.28
CA ASP A 86 2.54 -16.91 -13.57
C ASP A 86 3.12 -15.61 -14.15
N LYS A 87 4.44 -15.58 -14.35
CA LYS A 87 5.14 -14.40 -14.90
C LYS A 87 4.74 -14.04 -16.34
N ASN A 88 4.09 -14.96 -17.06
CA ASN A 88 3.67 -14.78 -18.45
C ASN A 88 2.21 -14.31 -18.56
N GLY A 89 1.56 -14.01 -17.43
CA GLY A 89 0.16 -13.59 -17.43
C GLY A 89 -0.84 -14.73 -17.54
N THR A 90 -0.42 -15.99 -17.35
CA THR A 90 -1.33 -17.14 -17.39
C THR A 90 -1.90 -17.41 -15.99
N PRO A 91 -3.24 -17.39 -15.79
CA PRO A 91 -3.84 -17.80 -14.53
C PRO A 91 -3.48 -19.24 -14.20
N ALA A 92 -2.84 -19.44 -13.06
CA ALA A 92 -2.46 -20.76 -12.57
C ALA A 92 -3.52 -21.33 -11.64
N LYS A 93 -3.97 -20.56 -10.64
CA LYS A 93 -4.88 -21.00 -9.57
C LYS A 93 -5.79 -19.88 -9.07
N LYS A 94 -6.87 -20.27 -8.41
CA LYS A 94 -7.86 -19.38 -7.79
C LYS A 94 -8.24 -19.94 -6.41
N TYR A 95 -8.30 -19.10 -5.40
CA TYR A 95 -8.71 -19.48 -4.05
C TYR A 95 -9.80 -18.54 -3.54
N GLU A 96 -10.98 -19.08 -3.22
CA GLU A 96 -12.03 -18.30 -2.56
C GLU A 96 -11.70 -18.12 -1.08
N TYR A 97 -11.87 -16.89 -0.57
CA TYR A 97 -11.62 -16.57 0.85
C TYR A 97 -12.86 -16.15 1.62
N GLY A 98 -13.98 -15.92 0.94
CA GLY A 98 -15.28 -15.62 1.53
C GLY A 98 -15.96 -14.44 0.87
N LYS A 99 -17.06 -13.97 1.47
CA LYS A 99 -17.84 -12.86 0.94
C LYS A 99 -17.00 -11.58 0.88
N GLU A 100 -17.10 -10.89 -0.25
CA GLU A 100 -16.47 -9.60 -0.49
C GLU A 100 -17.52 -8.48 -0.59
N TRP A 101 -17.08 -7.22 -0.57
CA TRP A 101 -17.96 -6.07 -0.62
C TRP A 101 -18.77 -6.00 -1.93
N ASP A 102 -20.09 -6.18 -1.83
CA ASP A 102 -21.01 -6.34 -2.95
C ASP A 102 -22.02 -5.19 -3.11
N THR A 103 -21.84 -4.07 -2.40
CA THR A 103 -22.81 -2.96 -2.40
C THR A 103 -22.34 -1.78 -3.27
N SER A 104 -21.80 -0.72 -2.67
CA SER A 104 -21.31 0.46 -3.38
C SER A 104 -19.88 0.26 -3.85
N TYR A 105 -19.63 0.51 -5.13
CA TYR A 105 -18.35 0.20 -5.80
C TYR A 105 -17.88 -1.24 -5.48
N PRO A 106 -18.62 -2.27 -5.94
CA PRO A 106 -18.34 -3.64 -5.56
C PRO A 106 -16.93 -4.10 -5.98
N GLY A 107 -16.39 -5.07 -5.24
CA GLY A 107 -15.12 -5.69 -5.55
C GLY A 107 -14.16 -5.75 -4.38
N THR A 108 -13.04 -6.45 -4.59
CA THR A 108 -11.96 -6.53 -3.61
C THR A 108 -11.30 -5.17 -3.43
N ARG A 109 -10.89 -4.84 -2.20
CA ARG A 109 -10.25 -3.54 -1.90
C ARG A 109 -8.85 -3.71 -1.33
N SER A 110 -8.71 -4.62 -0.37
CA SER A 110 -7.44 -4.91 0.27
C SER A 110 -6.48 -5.63 -0.69
N THR A 111 -5.21 -5.22 -0.67
CA THR A 111 -4.14 -5.93 -1.36
C THR A 111 -3.65 -7.07 -0.47
N VAL A 112 -3.37 -8.22 -1.08
CA VAL A 112 -2.83 -9.38 -0.35
C VAL A 112 -1.44 -9.09 0.16
N THR A 113 -1.16 -9.49 1.40
CA THR A 113 0.19 -9.45 1.96
C THR A 113 0.75 -10.87 1.98
N VAL A 114 1.92 -11.07 1.37
CA VAL A 114 2.63 -12.35 1.36
C VAL A 114 3.87 -12.28 2.26
N ALA A 115 3.99 -13.21 3.19
CA ALA A 115 5.15 -13.34 4.07
C ALA A 115 5.65 -14.78 4.08
N GLY A 116 6.77 -15.03 3.39
CA GLY A 116 7.28 -16.39 3.15
C GLY A 116 6.30 -17.18 2.29
N SER A 117 5.82 -18.33 2.80
CA SER A 117 4.81 -19.16 2.14
C SER A 117 3.37 -18.89 2.62
N LEU A 118 3.12 -17.83 3.39
CA LEU A 118 1.78 -17.47 3.85
C LEU A 118 1.26 -16.21 3.17
N ALA A 119 0.00 -16.22 2.75
CA ALA A 119 -0.72 -15.06 2.22
C ALA A 119 -1.87 -14.66 3.15
N TYR A 120 -2.05 -13.35 3.37
CA TYR A 120 -3.04 -12.78 4.28
C TYR A 120 -3.99 -11.83 3.53
N LEU A 121 -5.29 -12.03 3.73
CA LEU A 121 -6.36 -11.38 2.98
C LEU A 121 -7.47 -10.92 3.90
N TYR A 122 -7.80 -9.64 3.83
CA TYR A 122 -8.89 -9.05 4.61
C TYR A 122 -10.05 -8.63 3.71
N SER A 123 -11.17 -9.34 3.81
CA SER A 123 -12.36 -9.04 3.02
C SER A 123 -13.08 -7.80 3.55
N GLY A 124 -13.82 -7.11 2.67
CA GLY A 124 -14.66 -5.96 2.99
C GLY A 124 -15.83 -6.25 3.94
N HIS A 125 -16.02 -7.51 4.31
CA HIS A 125 -16.94 -7.93 5.37
C HIS A 125 -16.26 -8.33 6.68
N GLY A 126 -14.96 -8.06 6.83
CA GLY A 126 -14.27 -8.25 8.11
C GLY A 126 -13.65 -9.63 8.31
N LYS A 127 -13.60 -10.48 7.28
CA LYS A 127 -12.96 -11.78 7.38
C LYS A 127 -11.49 -11.69 7.00
N LEU A 128 -10.60 -11.97 7.95
CA LEU A 128 -9.17 -12.13 7.71
C LEU A 128 -8.85 -13.61 7.47
N ALA A 129 -8.34 -13.94 6.28
CA ALA A 129 -7.95 -15.30 5.90
C ALA A 129 -6.43 -15.40 5.75
N CYS A 130 -5.88 -16.54 6.17
CA CYS A 130 -4.51 -16.94 5.88
C CYS A 130 -4.50 -18.16 4.98
N PHE A 131 -3.71 -18.11 3.92
CA PHE A 131 -3.45 -19.23 3.02
C PHE A 131 -2.02 -19.70 3.17
N ASP A 132 -1.83 -21.01 3.17
CA ASP A 132 -0.56 -21.66 2.98
C ASP A 132 -0.37 -21.89 1.47
N LEU A 133 0.63 -21.22 0.90
CA LEU A 133 0.88 -21.18 -0.54
C LEU A 133 1.59 -22.45 -1.05
N ASP A 134 2.26 -23.20 -0.17
CA ASP A 134 2.94 -24.44 -0.53
C ASP A 134 1.94 -25.60 -0.64
N SER A 135 1.04 -25.70 0.35
CA SER A 135 -0.04 -26.69 0.39
C SER A 135 -1.30 -26.25 -0.34
N GLU A 136 -1.37 -24.97 -0.69
CA GLU A 136 -2.47 -24.33 -1.42
C GLU A 136 -3.82 -24.43 -0.73
N LYS A 137 -3.79 -24.31 0.60
CA LYS A 137 -4.96 -24.44 1.46
C LYS A 137 -5.12 -23.23 2.35
N MET A 138 -6.38 -22.90 2.62
CA MET A 138 -6.70 -21.96 3.69
C MET A 138 -6.25 -22.58 5.02
N LYS A 139 -5.36 -21.88 5.72
CA LYS A 139 -4.74 -22.32 6.97
C LYS A 139 -5.61 -21.98 8.17
N TRP A 140 -6.11 -20.75 8.22
CA TRP A 140 -7.02 -20.28 9.25
C TRP A 140 -7.80 -19.05 8.76
N THR A 141 -8.89 -18.74 9.46
CA THR A 141 -9.66 -17.51 9.28
C THR A 141 -10.10 -16.95 10.62
N VAL A 142 -10.21 -15.63 10.71
CA VAL A 142 -10.79 -14.91 11.85
C VAL A 142 -11.81 -13.91 11.32
N ASP A 143 -13.00 -13.87 11.91
CA ASP A 143 -13.96 -12.80 11.63
C ASP A 143 -13.70 -11.65 12.60
N LEU A 144 -13.06 -10.59 12.13
CA LEU A 144 -12.68 -9.47 13.00
C LEU A 144 -13.92 -8.72 13.53
N ILE A 145 -15.07 -8.83 12.88
CA ILE A 145 -16.31 -8.20 13.33
C ILE A 145 -16.96 -9.08 14.41
N ALA A 146 -17.24 -10.34 14.08
CA ALA A 146 -17.94 -11.25 14.97
C ALA A 146 -17.07 -11.69 16.17
N ASP A 147 -15.82 -12.09 15.93
CA ASP A 147 -14.96 -12.70 16.94
C ASP A 147 -14.24 -11.64 17.79
N LEU A 148 -13.99 -10.45 17.23
CA LEU A 148 -13.23 -9.39 17.88
C LEU A 148 -14.05 -8.13 18.12
N SER A 149 -15.38 -8.19 18.09
CA SER A 149 -16.23 -7.01 18.38
C SER A 149 -15.92 -5.80 17.49
N GLY A 150 -15.46 -6.07 16.26
CA GLY A 150 -15.21 -5.04 15.26
C GLY A 150 -16.52 -4.43 14.74
N THR A 151 -16.41 -3.49 13.81
CA THR A 151 -17.57 -2.82 13.22
C THR A 151 -17.31 -2.61 11.74
N ASN A 152 -18.26 -2.99 10.88
CA ASN A 152 -18.14 -2.67 9.47
C ASN A 152 -18.38 -1.18 9.23
N ILE A 153 -17.87 -0.68 8.10
CA ILE A 153 -17.86 0.72 7.73
C ILE A 153 -18.58 0.94 6.40
N THR A 154 -18.91 2.20 6.09
CA THR A 154 -19.82 2.60 5.02
C THR A 154 -19.53 1.97 3.65
N TRP A 155 -18.26 1.77 3.29
CA TRP A 155 -17.84 1.21 2.01
C TRP A 155 -17.12 -0.15 2.12
N GLY A 156 -17.31 -0.84 3.24
CA GLY A 156 -16.62 -2.09 3.57
C GLY A 156 -15.22 -1.85 4.10
N VAL A 157 -14.79 -2.66 5.06
CA VAL A 157 -13.43 -2.55 5.61
C VAL A 157 -12.38 -2.72 4.51
N THR A 158 -11.30 -1.94 4.58
CA THR A 158 -10.21 -1.99 3.62
C THR A 158 -8.92 -1.81 4.37
N GLU A 159 -8.09 -2.85 4.40
CA GLU A 159 -6.79 -2.80 5.04
C GLU A 159 -5.94 -3.94 4.48
N SER A 160 -4.82 -3.59 3.86
CA SER A 160 -3.81 -4.59 3.52
C SER A 160 -2.99 -4.81 4.79
N VAL A 161 -3.12 -5.97 5.41
CA VAL A 161 -2.55 -6.19 6.76
C VAL A 161 -1.02 -6.12 6.75
N VAL A 162 -0.44 -5.66 7.86
CA VAL A 162 1.01 -5.59 8.04
C VAL A 162 1.48 -6.84 8.79
N VAL A 163 2.54 -7.48 8.30
CA VAL A 163 3.15 -8.65 8.94
C VAL A 163 4.54 -8.29 9.46
N ASP A 164 4.83 -8.61 10.73
CA ASP A 164 6.16 -8.44 11.34
C ASP A 164 6.49 -9.64 12.23
N GLY A 165 7.55 -10.37 11.89
CA GLY A 165 7.90 -11.61 12.57
C GLY A 165 6.70 -12.56 12.60
N ASP A 166 6.22 -12.89 13.80
CA ASP A 166 5.10 -13.81 14.03
C ASP A 166 3.73 -13.09 14.14
N ARG A 167 3.68 -11.78 13.88
CA ARG A 167 2.47 -10.96 14.09
C ARG A 167 1.85 -10.53 12.76
N VAL A 168 0.52 -10.54 12.71
CA VAL A 168 -0.27 -9.79 11.73
C VAL A 168 -1.03 -8.70 12.48
N TYR A 169 -0.88 -7.44 12.06
CA TYR A 169 -1.59 -6.30 12.62
C TYR A 169 -2.83 -5.99 11.79
N CYS A 170 -3.95 -5.77 12.47
CA CYS A 170 -5.19 -5.36 11.81
C CYS A 170 -6.07 -4.49 12.70
N SER A 171 -7.01 -3.77 12.08
CA SER A 171 -7.87 -2.79 12.73
C SER A 171 -9.36 -3.19 12.66
N PRO A 172 -9.87 -4.02 13.59
CA PRO A 172 -11.29 -4.38 13.61
C PRO A 172 -12.23 -3.19 13.77
N GLY A 173 -11.76 -2.07 14.33
CA GLY A 173 -12.59 -0.87 14.52
C GLY A 173 -13.62 -0.99 15.65
N GLY A 174 -13.37 -1.87 16.62
CA GLY A 174 -14.25 -2.11 17.78
C GLY A 174 -13.92 -1.24 18.99
N LYS A 175 -14.83 -1.17 19.96
CA LYS A 175 -14.63 -0.40 21.21
C LYS A 175 -13.54 -0.98 22.12
N THR A 176 -13.40 -2.30 22.14
CA THR A 176 -12.44 -3.04 22.98
C THR A 176 -11.24 -3.54 22.20
N ASN A 177 -11.47 -4.02 20.97
CA ASN A 177 -10.44 -4.46 20.05
C ASN A 177 -10.40 -3.48 18.87
N ASN A 178 -9.87 -2.29 19.12
CA ASN A 178 -9.83 -1.26 18.10
C ASN A 178 -8.77 -1.56 17.04
N VAL A 179 -7.59 -1.96 17.52
CA VAL A 179 -6.45 -2.46 16.76
C VAL A 179 -5.93 -3.70 17.49
N VAL A 180 -5.55 -4.75 16.76
CA VAL A 180 -5.06 -6.01 17.33
C VAL A 180 -3.78 -6.48 16.65
N ALA A 181 -3.02 -7.31 17.36
CA ALA A 181 -2.06 -8.20 16.74
C ALA A 181 -2.53 -9.64 16.91
N LEU A 182 -2.52 -10.38 15.81
CA LEU A 182 -2.79 -11.81 15.79
C LEU A 182 -1.49 -12.58 15.56
N ASP A 183 -1.39 -13.77 16.12
CA ASP A 183 -0.38 -14.75 15.76
C ASP A 183 -0.59 -15.16 14.30
N ARG A 184 0.42 -14.92 13.48
CA ARG A 184 0.30 -15.06 12.03
C ARG A 184 0.12 -16.51 11.57
N PHE A 185 0.43 -17.48 12.43
CA PHE A 185 0.38 -18.90 12.10
C PHE A 185 -0.95 -19.55 12.49
N SER A 186 -1.66 -18.99 13.46
CA SER A 186 -2.89 -19.56 14.02
C SER A 186 -4.10 -18.63 14.01
N GLY A 187 -3.90 -17.32 13.80
CA GLY A 187 -4.95 -16.30 13.88
C GLY A 187 -5.36 -15.91 15.31
N LYS A 188 -4.74 -16.51 16.34
CA LYS A 188 -5.07 -16.19 17.74
C LYS A 188 -4.60 -14.80 18.12
N THR A 189 -5.41 -14.05 18.86
CA THR A 189 -5.04 -12.73 19.37
C THR A 189 -3.83 -12.82 20.31
N ILE A 190 -2.80 -12.04 20.02
CA ILE A 190 -1.62 -11.84 20.88
C ILE A 190 -1.89 -10.68 21.83
N TRP A 191 -2.35 -9.55 21.29
CA TRP A 191 -2.76 -8.39 22.07
C TRP A 191 -3.90 -7.65 21.36
N ALA A 192 -4.67 -6.91 22.15
CA ALA A 192 -5.69 -5.99 21.68
C ALA A 192 -5.50 -4.61 22.31
N CYS A 193 -5.61 -3.58 21.49
CA CYS A 193 -5.59 -2.19 21.90
C CYS A 193 -7.00 -1.62 21.75
N ALA A 194 -7.57 -1.10 22.85
CA ALA A 194 -8.87 -0.43 22.82
C ALA A 194 -8.81 0.93 22.08
N GLY A 195 -7.62 1.48 21.85
CA GLY A 195 -7.44 2.76 21.17
C GLY A 195 -8.34 3.83 21.77
N LEU A 196 -9.15 4.45 20.92
CA LEU A 196 -10.27 5.33 21.32
C LEU A 196 -11.63 4.71 20.99
N GLY A 197 -11.65 3.43 20.60
CA GLY A 197 -12.86 2.69 20.25
C GLY A 197 -13.56 3.22 18.99
N GLU A 198 -12.78 3.63 18.00
CA GLU A 198 -13.27 4.24 16.77
C GLU A 198 -13.41 3.22 15.64
N GLN A 199 -14.27 3.50 14.66
CA GLN A 199 -14.33 2.68 13.45
C GLN A 199 -13.00 2.72 12.69
N SER A 200 -12.68 1.64 11.97
CA SER A 200 -11.54 1.60 11.04
C SER A 200 -11.73 2.59 9.89
N ALA A 201 -10.64 3.01 9.25
CA ALA A 201 -10.66 4.09 8.27
C ALA A 201 -9.87 3.81 6.99
N TYR A 202 -10.01 2.59 6.46
CA TYR A 202 -9.60 2.23 5.08
C TYR A 202 -8.10 2.27 4.77
N ASN A 203 -7.20 2.37 5.76
CA ASN A 203 -5.74 2.40 5.53
C ASN A 203 -5.05 1.10 5.93
N THR A 204 -3.91 0.89 5.28
CA THR A 204 -2.86 -0.02 5.74
C THR A 204 -2.01 0.71 6.79
N PRO A 205 -1.84 0.17 8.01
CA PRO A 205 -0.97 0.74 9.03
C PRO A 205 0.48 0.87 8.55
N LEU A 206 1.24 1.77 9.18
CA LEU A 206 2.68 1.90 9.01
C LEU A 206 3.39 1.35 10.24
N LEU A 207 4.34 0.43 10.04
CA LEU A 207 5.25 0.00 11.11
C LEU A 207 6.54 0.81 11.08
N ILE A 208 6.80 1.56 12.14
CA ILE A 208 8.00 2.39 12.31
C ILE A 208 8.96 1.66 13.24
N GLU A 209 10.20 1.48 12.81
CA GLU A 209 11.27 0.93 13.64
C GLU A 209 12.13 2.06 14.22
N LEU A 210 12.12 2.17 15.55
CA LEU A 210 13.03 3.03 16.31
C LEU A 210 14.09 2.16 17.00
N PRO A 211 15.25 2.73 17.39
CA PRO A 211 16.28 1.97 18.13
C PRO A 211 15.77 1.30 19.41
N THR A 212 14.71 1.85 20.02
CA THR A 212 14.18 1.40 21.32
C THR A 212 12.91 0.57 21.22
N ARG A 213 12.13 0.68 20.13
CA ARG A 213 10.86 -0.04 19.94
C ARG A 213 10.37 0.01 18.50
N LYS A 214 9.36 -0.81 18.18
CA LYS A 214 8.55 -0.65 16.98
C LYS A 214 7.20 0.00 17.32
N ILE A 215 6.74 0.90 16.46
CA ILE A 215 5.47 1.62 16.62
C ILE A 215 4.59 1.33 15.41
N LEU A 216 3.39 0.83 15.67
CA LEU A 216 2.34 0.71 14.67
C LEU A 216 1.56 2.02 14.64
N VAL A 217 1.64 2.74 13.52
CA VAL A 217 0.87 3.96 13.27
C VAL A 217 -0.28 3.66 12.32
N THR A 218 -1.51 3.95 12.74
CA THR A 218 -2.71 3.74 11.93
C THR A 218 -3.67 4.91 12.09
N MET A 219 -4.56 5.09 11.13
CA MET A 219 -5.64 6.09 11.22
C MET A 219 -6.98 5.39 11.45
N MET A 220 -7.69 5.86 12.46
CA MET A 220 -9.06 5.50 12.77
C MET A 220 -10.00 6.62 12.29
N ALA A 221 -11.31 6.48 12.50
CA ALA A 221 -12.31 7.42 11.99
C ALA A 221 -11.98 8.90 12.26
N SER A 222 -11.44 9.21 13.44
CA SER A 222 -11.18 10.59 13.87
C SER A 222 -9.77 10.82 14.42
N HIS A 223 -8.95 9.78 14.61
CA HIS A 223 -7.62 9.91 15.20
C HIS A 223 -6.54 9.10 14.48
N ILE A 224 -5.34 9.66 14.48
CA ILE A 224 -4.09 8.92 14.25
C ILE A 224 -3.69 8.29 15.57
N LEU A 225 -3.35 7.00 15.57
CA LEU A 225 -2.89 6.27 16.74
C LEU A 225 -1.44 5.84 16.56
N GLY A 226 -0.63 5.99 17.60
CA GLY A 226 0.68 5.35 17.74
C GLY A 226 0.64 4.30 18.82
N ILE A 227 0.87 3.04 18.45
CA ILE A 227 0.72 1.87 19.33
C ILE A 227 2.06 1.15 19.41
N ASP A 228 2.48 0.76 20.62
CA ASP A 228 3.65 -0.10 20.79
C ASP A 228 3.36 -1.48 20.17
N ALA A 229 4.09 -1.81 19.11
CA ALA A 229 3.79 -2.98 18.30
C ALA A 229 4.04 -4.31 19.03
N SER A 230 4.80 -4.28 20.14
CA SER A 230 5.15 -5.48 20.93
C SER A 230 4.01 -5.94 21.84
N ASN A 231 3.25 -5.00 22.40
CA ASN A 231 2.31 -5.26 23.49
C ASN A 231 0.93 -4.58 23.34
N GLY A 232 0.72 -3.78 22.29
CA GLY A 232 -0.55 -3.12 22.02
C GLY A 232 -0.83 -1.89 22.89
N LYS A 233 0.14 -1.40 23.67
CA LYS A 233 -0.04 -0.19 24.47
C LYS A 233 -0.19 1.03 23.55
N LEU A 234 -1.28 1.78 23.71
CA LEU A 234 -1.42 3.10 23.10
C LEU A 234 -0.35 4.03 23.70
N LEU A 235 0.52 4.56 22.84
CA LEU A 235 1.57 5.49 23.21
C LEU A 235 1.07 6.93 23.12
N TRP A 236 0.46 7.27 21.99
CA TRP A 236 -0.06 8.60 21.71
C TRP A 236 -1.21 8.52 20.70
N ASN A 237 -2.00 9.59 20.63
CA ASN A 237 -2.99 9.80 19.59
C ASN A 237 -2.97 11.27 19.15
N TYR A 238 -3.51 11.55 17.98
CA TYR A 238 -3.67 12.91 17.44
C TYR A 238 -4.97 12.99 16.64
N GLU A 239 -5.81 13.99 16.92
CA GLU A 239 -7.08 14.16 16.22
C GLU A 239 -6.86 14.55 14.75
N GLN A 240 -7.47 13.78 13.85
CA GLN A 240 -7.47 13.99 12.40
C GLN A 240 -8.81 13.48 11.87
N THR A 241 -9.78 14.38 11.71
CA THR A 241 -11.13 14.04 11.24
C THR A 241 -11.26 14.31 9.74
N ASN A 242 -12.26 13.74 9.10
CA ASN A 242 -12.81 14.31 7.87
C ASN A 242 -14.29 13.95 7.76
N ARG A 243 -14.98 14.58 6.81
CA ARG A 243 -16.45 14.48 6.66
C ARG A 243 -17.00 13.06 6.48
N TRP A 244 -16.17 12.08 6.10
CA TRP A 244 -16.60 10.71 5.80
C TRP A 244 -15.85 9.63 6.60
N SER A 245 -14.97 10.02 7.53
CA SER A 245 -14.11 9.09 8.27
C SER A 245 -13.27 8.18 7.35
N VAL A 246 -12.85 8.71 6.19
CA VAL A 246 -12.08 7.97 5.17
C VAL A 246 -10.64 8.45 5.17
N HIS A 247 -9.73 7.64 5.67
CA HIS A 247 -8.31 7.94 5.71
C HIS A 247 -7.54 6.89 4.93
N ALA A 248 -7.81 6.75 3.62
CA ALA A 248 -7.38 5.59 2.82
C ALA A 248 -5.89 5.60 2.39
N ASN A 249 -5.07 6.47 2.97
CA ASN A 249 -3.64 6.54 2.65
C ASN A 249 -2.81 5.99 3.81
N THR A 250 -1.75 5.25 3.47
CA THR A 250 -0.74 4.83 4.45
C THR A 250 0.07 6.05 4.92
N PRO A 251 0.31 6.21 6.24
CA PRO A 251 1.22 7.24 6.74
C PRO A 251 2.62 7.14 6.14
N VAL A 252 3.35 8.25 6.08
CA VAL A 252 4.76 8.30 5.64
C VAL A 252 5.66 8.61 6.82
N TYR A 253 6.74 7.87 6.98
CA TYR A 253 7.75 8.15 8.00
C TYR A 253 9.10 8.51 7.37
N SER A 254 9.70 9.59 7.85
CA SER A 254 11.06 10.00 7.48
C SER A 254 11.61 10.98 8.51
N ASP A 255 12.93 10.99 8.72
CA ASP A 255 13.62 11.94 9.61
C ASP A 255 13.02 12.06 11.03
N GLY A 256 12.54 10.94 11.58
CA GLY A 256 11.93 10.92 12.92
C GLY A 256 10.53 11.52 13.00
N ALA A 257 9.86 11.78 11.88
CA ALA A 257 8.52 12.34 11.84
C ALA A 257 7.61 11.49 10.95
N VAL A 258 6.32 11.48 11.28
CA VAL A 258 5.26 10.82 10.52
C VAL A 258 4.34 11.86 9.89
N PHE A 259 3.97 11.66 8.63
CA PHE A 259 2.99 12.47 7.91
C PHE A 259 1.74 11.64 7.64
N CYS A 260 0.61 12.15 8.11
CA CYS A 260 -0.72 11.54 7.95
C CYS A 260 -1.61 12.54 7.23
N PHE A 261 -2.37 12.07 6.25
CA PHE A 261 -3.15 12.94 5.37
C PHE A 261 -4.40 12.24 4.86
N SER A 262 -5.44 13.03 4.59
CA SER A 262 -6.69 12.54 4.06
C SER A 262 -7.38 13.56 3.16
N GLY A 263 -8.27 13.02 2.34
CA GLY A 263 -8.99 13.82 1.35
C GLY A 263 -10.09 14.68 1.93
N TYR A 264 -11.02 15.07 1.07
CA TYR A 264 -12.18 15.86 1.47
C TYR A 264 -11.83 17.22 2.07
N GLY A 265 -10.74 17.84 1.62
CA GLY A 265 -10.27 19.14 2.10
C GLY A 265 -9.59 19.12 3.47
N GLN A 266 -9.38 17.94 4.08
CA GLN A 266 -8.72 17.85 5.39
C GLN A 266 -7.23 18.18 5.29
N GLY A 267 -6.54 17.70 4.26
CA GLY A 267 -5.10 17.89 4.13
C GLY A 267 -4.30 16.93 5.00
N GLY A 268 -3.12 17.35 5.45
CA GLY A 268 -2.20 16.51 6.19
C GLY A 268 -1.43 17.21 7.31
N VAL A 269 -1.05 16.41 8.31
CA VAL A 269 -0.26 16.80 9.47
C VAL A 269 1.05 16.04 9.51
N LYS A 270 2.15 16.76 9.78
CA LYS A 270 3.44 16.14 10.11
C LYS A 270 3.68 16.22 11.62
N LEU A 271 3.89 15.06 12.21
CA LEU A 271 4.09 14.85 13.64
C LEU A 271 5.51 14.36 13.91
N LYS A 272 6.29 15.13 14.67
CA LYS A 272 7.61 14.72 15.16
C LYS A 272 7.44 13.73 16.31
N LEU A 273 8.09 12.57 16.20
CA LEU A 273 8.14 11.59 17.28
C LEU A 273 9.23 11.97 18.29
N SER A 274 8.97 11.74 19.58
CA SER A 274 10.04 11.69 20.57
C SER A 274 11.06 10.59 20.22
N SER A 275 12.28 10.67 20.76
CA SER A 275 13.35 9.70 20.43
C SER A 275 13.00 8.25 20.77
N ASP A 276 12.16 8.04 21.80
CA ASP A 276 11.62 6.75 22.20
C ASP A 276 10.23 6.46 21.58
N GLY A 277 9.69 7.42 20.83
CA GLY A 277 8.38 7.43 20.18
C GLY A 277 7.18 7.30 21.11
N SER A 278 7.34 7.58 22.40
CA SER A 278 6.24 7.58 23.37
C SER A 278 5.29 8.77 23.24
N SER A 279 5.68 9.81 22.50
CA SER A 279 4.86 11.02 22.28
C SER A 279 5.13 11.63 20.91
N VAL A 280 4.24 12.54 20.51
CA VAL A 280 4.36 13.32 19.27
C VAL A 280 4.15 14.81 19.50
N SER A 281 4.73 15.63 18.64
CA SER A 281 4.45 17.06 18.54
C SER A 281 4.21 17.45 17.09
N LYS A 282 3.31 18.40 16.84
CA LYS A 282 3.05 18.88 15.46
C LYS A 282 4.21 19.75 14.98
N GLU A 283 4.78 19.41 13.83
CA GLU A 283 5.73 20.30 13.13
C GLU A 283 4.98 21.27 12.22
N TRP A 284 4.14 20.75 11.33
CA TRP A 284 3.34 21.55 10.42
C TRP A 284 2.05 20.83 10.03
N PHE A 285 1.12 21.61 9.49
CA PHE A 285 -0.13 21.14 8.91
C PHE A 285 -0.37 21.90 7.61
N SER A 286 -0.88 21.21 6.59
CA SER A 286 -1.20 21.81 5.30
C SER A 286 -2.52 21.27 4.78
N THR A 287 -3.43 22.18 4.42
CA THR A 287 -4.68 21.85 3.73
C THR A 287 -4.48 21.53 2.26
N ASP A 288 -3.30 21.83 1.70
CA ASP A 288 -3.03 21.64 0.27
C ASP A 288 -2.96 20.16 -0.10
N TYR A 289 -2.33 19.32 0.73
CA TYR A 289 -2.17 17.89 0.45
C TYR A 289 -3.34 17.05 0.95
N ASP A 290 -4.48 17.16 0.27
CA ASP A 290 -5.71 16.45 0.62
C ASP A 290 -5.93 15.21 -0.26
N SER A 291 -4.92 14.34 -0.41
CA SER A 291 -5.10 13.13 -1.23
C SER A 291 -6.15 12.20 -0.61
N ARG A 292 -7.16 11.80 -1.39
CA ARG A 292 -8.21 10.87 -0.92
C ARG A 292 -7.73 9.43 -0.79
N MET A 293 -7.13 8.92 -1.85
CA MET A 293 -6.67 7.53 -1.99
C MET A 293 -5.52 7.39 -2.99
N GLY A 294 -4.91 8.51 -3.42
CA GLY A 294 -3.83 8.52 -4.41
C GLY A 294 -2.47 8.18 -3.82
N GLY A 295 -2.35 8.18 -2.49
CA GLY A 295 -1.08 8.04 -1.79
C GLY A 295 -0.18 9.26 -1.99
N VAL A 296 1.09 9.08 -1.64
CA VAL A 296 2.18 10.06 -1.79
C VAL A 296 3.49 9.30 -1.88
N VAL A 297 4.49 9.88 -2.55
CA VAL A 297 5.88 9.41 -2.46
C VAL A 297 6.76 10.53 -1.91
N LEU A 298 7.70 10.18 -1.02
CA LEU A 298 8.68 11.10 -0.48
C LEU A 298 10.04 10.84 -1.15
N ILE A 299 10.51 11.79 -1.94
CA ILE A 299 11.76 11.66 -2.71
C ILE A 299 12.59 12.92 -2.46
N ASN A 300 13.84 12.74 -2.01
CA ASN A 300 14.81 13.83 -1.83
C ASN A 300 14.28 15.01 -0.99
N GLY A 301 13.47 14.74 0.03
CA GLY A 301 12.90 15.77 0.92
C GLY A 301 11.62 16.43 0.40
N TYR A 302 11.00 15.89 -0.65
CA TYR A 302 9.77 16.42 -1.24
C TYR A 302 8.70 15.33 -1.36
N LEU A 303 7.48 15.68 -0.96
CA LEU A 303 6.29 14.87 -1.14
C LEU A 303 5.69 15.14 -2.52
N TYR A 304 5.36 14.08 -3.25
CA TYR A 304 4.73 14.17 -4.58
C TYR A 304 3.45 13.33 -4.63
N GLY A 305 2.39 13.91 -5.19
CA GLY A 305 1.14 13.22 -5.50
C GLY A 305 0.02 14.20 -5.80
N SER A 306 -1.23 13.73 -5.73
CA SER A 306 -2.40 14.52 -6.11
C SER A 306 -3.43 14.69 -4.99
N GLY A 307 -4.08 15.85 -4.96
CA GLY A 307 -5.15 16.20 -4.02
C GLY A 307 -6.56 15.85 -4.52
N ASP A 308 -7.53 15.86 -3.61
CA ASP A 308 -8.92 15.45 -3.86
C ASP A 308 -9.82 16.62 -4.25
N ASN A 309 -9.80 17.71 -3.49
CA ASN A 309 -10.74 18.82 -3.63
C ASN A 309 -10.46 19.66 -4.88
N ASN A 310 -9.21 20.11 -5.05
CA ASN A 310 -8.80 20.88 -6.23
C ASN A 310 -8.38 20.01 -7.41
N ARG A 311 -8.13 18.71 -7.17
CA ARG A 311 -7.74 17.71 -8.19
C ARG A 311 -6.42 18.04 -8.90
N GLU A 312 -5.49 18.64 -8.17
CA GLU A 312 -4.17 19.06 -8.66
C GLU A 312 -3.07 18.11 -8.18
N TRP A 313 -2.05 17.93 -9.01
CA TRP A 313 -0.76 17.35 -8.64
C TRP A 313 0.12 18.39 -8.00
N MET A 314 0.87 18.02 -6.98
CA MET A 314 1.67 18.96 -6.21
C MET A 314 2.98 18.36 -5.72
N CYS A 315 3.91 19.27 -5.44
CA CYS A 315 5.12 19.00 -4.69
C CYS A 315 5.10 19.82 -3.41
N ILE A 316 5.41 19.18 -2.28
CA ILE A 316 5.48 19.83 -0.98
C ILE A 316 6.82 19.55 -0.34
N ASP A 317 7.46 20.59 0.20
CA ASP A 317 8.69 20.46 0.97
C ASP A 317 8.41 19.75 2.31
N TRP A 318 9.08 18.62 2.54
CA TRP A 318 8.90 17.79 3.73
C TRP A 318 9.22 18.52 5.04
N LYS A 319 10.17 19.45 5.01
CA LYS A 319 10.65 20.14 6.20
C LYS A 319 9.66 21.23 6.62
N THR A 320 9.14 21.97 5.65
CA THR A 320 8.37 23.20 5.90
C THR A 320 6.87 23.05 5.71
N GLY A 321 6.41 22.06 4.92
CA GLY A 321 5.03 21.96 4.48
C GLY A 321 4.66 22.93 3.36
N GLU A 322 5.63 23.68 2.81
CA GLU A 322 5.43 24.61 1.71
C GLU A 322 5.11 23.87 0.40
N THR A 323 4.00 24.21 -0.23
CA THR A 323 3.68 23.74 -1.59
C THR A 323 4.58 24.47 -2.60
N LYS A 324 5.45 23.72 -3.28
CA LYS A 324 6.40 24.26 -4.27
C LYS A 324 5.75 24.55 -5.61
N TYR A 325 4.82 23.70 -6.03
CA TYR A 325 3.97 23.92 -7.21
C TYR A 325 2.68 23.12 -7.12
N LYS A 326 1.70 23.50 -7.96
CA LYS A 326 0.47 22.75 -8.26
C LYS A 326 0.31 22.66 -9.78
N SER A 327 -0.27 21.57 -10.28
CA SER A 327 -0.55 21.36 -11.71
C SER A 327 -1.85 20.60 -11.93
N SER A 328 -2.62 21.00 -12.94
CA SER A 328 -3.86 20.36 -13.37
C SER A 328 -3.74 19.66 -14.74
N GLU A 329 -2.51 19.46 -15.23
CA GLU A 329 -2.22 18.89 -16.56
C GLU A 329 -2.69 17.43 -16.72
N VAL A 330 -2.78 16.70 -15.61
CA VAL A 330 -3.32 15.32 -15.54
C VAL A 330 -4.33 15.21 -14.39
N GLY A 331 -5.30 14.31 -14.52
CA GLY A 331 -6.29 14.10 -13.45
C GLY A 331 -5.67 13.58 -12.15
N LYS A 332 -6.32 13.82 -11.01
CA LYS A 332 -5.93 13.21 -9.73
C LYS A 332 -5.88 11.67 -9.84
N GLY A 333 -5.05 11.03 -9.03
CA GLY A 333 -4.99 9.59 -8.92
C GLY A 333 -3.78 9.08 -8.14
N ALA A 334 -3.42 7.83 -8.40
CA ALA A 334 -2.37 7.12 -7.69
C ALA A 334 -0.97 7.55 -8.16
N VAL A 335 -0.01 7.57 -7.24
CA VAL A 335 1.41 7.83 -7.53
C VAL A 335 2.32 6.76 -6.96
N ILE A 336 3.29 6.33 -7.77
CA ILE A 336 4.44 5.53 -7.37
C ILE A 336 5.73 6.14 -7.95
N ALA A 337 6.88 5.63 -7.53
CA ALA A 337 8.17 6.09 -8.03
C ALA A 337 9.20 4.97 -8.17
N SER A 338 10.19 5.21 -9.02
CA SER A 338 11.42 4.44 -9.11
C SER A 338 12.55 5.38 -9.56
N GLY A 339 13.64 5.41 -8.78
CA GLY A 339 14.67 6.43 -8.94
C GLY A 339 14.11 7.85 -8.79
N ASN A 340 14.41 8.74 -9.74
CA ASN A 340 13.89 10.11 -9.78
C ASN A 340 12.67 10.28 -10.72
N LYS A 341 11.99 9.19 -11.07
CA LYS A 341 10.80 9.22 -11.94
C LYS A 341 9.55 8.88 -11.13
N LEU A 342 8.50 9.66 -11.37
CA LEU A 342 7.15 9.42 -10.91
C LEU A 342 6.38 8.69 -12.01
N ILE A 343 5.64 7.64 -11.64
CA ILE A 343 4.62 7.04 -12.49
C ILE A 343 3.28 7.27 -11.81
N GLY A 344 2.38 7.94 -12.52
CA GLY A 344 1.05 8.25 -12.02
C GLY A 344 -0.04 7.62 -12.86
N TYR A 345 -1.16 7.31 -12.21
CA TYR A 345 -2.34 6.76 -12.86
C TYR A 345 -3.58 7.50 -12.38
N SER A 346 -4.17 8.30 -13.26
CA SER A 346 -5.29 9.17 -12.92
C SER A 346 -6.62 8.42 -12.87
N GLU A 347 -7.58 8.94 -12.10
CA GLU A 347 -8.98 8.48 -12.10
C GLU A 347 -9.67 8.68 -13.46
N LYS A 348 -9.03 9.44 -14.37
CA LYS A 348 -9.43 9.56 -15.78
C LYS A 348 -8.75 8.51 -16.66
N GLY A 349 -8.02 7.54 -16.14
CA GLY A 349 -7.32 6.51 -16.91
C GLY A 349 -6.09 7.01 -17.67
N GLU A 350 -5.50 8.13 -17.25
CA GLU A 350 -4.24 8.61 -17.80
C GLU A 350 -3.09 7.94 -17.05
N LEU A 351 -2.30 7.12 -17.72
CA LEU A 351 -1.04 6.59 -17.22
C LEU A 351 0.08 7.53 -17.71
N PHE A 352 0.94 7.98 -16.80
CA PHE A 352 1.95 8.98 -17.15
C PHE A 352 3.29 8.78 -16.43
N LEU A 353 4.33 9.35 -17.04
CA LEU A 353 5.69 9.44 -16.53
C LEU A 353 6.05 10.90 -16.31
N ALA A 354 6.59 11.23 -15.14
CA ALA A 354 7.06 12.58 -14.80
C ALA A 354 8.40 12.52 -14.04
N GLU A 355 9.10 13.64 -13.95
CA GLU A 355 10.26 13.76 -13.05
C GLU A 355 9.82 14.12 -11.64
N ALA A 356 10.48 13.53 -10.64
CA ALA A 356 10.43 14.04 -9.26
C ALA A 356 11.28 15.32 -9.19
N ASN A 357 10.70 16.42 -9.65
CA ASN A 357 11.34 17.73 -9.73
C ASN A 357 10.62 18.67 -8.75
N PRO A 358 11.30 19.34 -7.81
CA PRO A 358 10.65 20.21 -6.83
C PRO A 358 10.27 21.60 -7.34
N THR A 359 10.69 22.01 -8.55
CA THR A 359 10.44 23.36 -9.07
C THR A 359 9.23 23.43 -10.00
N GLU A 360 8.85 22.33 -10.63
CA GLU A 360 7.72 22.27 -11.56
C GLU A 360 7.17 20.85 -11.72
N PHE A 361 5.92 20.73 -12.18
CA PHE A 361 5.37 19.45 -12.62
C PHE A 361 5.89 19.10 -14.02
N LYS A 362 7.02 18.41 -14.09
CA LYS A 362 7.64 18.05 -15.37
C LYS A 362 7.09 16.73 -15.92
N LEU A 363 5.98 16.81 -16.65
CA LEU A 363 5.40 15.68 -17.38
C LEU A 363 6.31 15.27 -18.55
N ILE A 364 6.62 13.98 -18.68
CA ILE A 364 7.48 13.44 -19.75
C ILE A 364 6.66 12.67 -20.79
N SER A 365 5.72 11.83 -20.35
CA SER A 365 4.91 11.00 -21.24
C SER A 365 3.56 10.73 -20.62
N LYS A 366 2.54 10.58 -21.47
CA LYS A 366 1.17 10.29 -21.06
C LYS A 366 0.47 9.44 -22.10
N VAL A 367 -0.26 8.42 -21.65
CA VAL A 367 -1.08 7.55 -22.48
C VAL A 367 -2.41 7.26 -21.78
N LYS A 368 -3.42 6.87 -22.55
CA LYS A 368 -4.69 6.40 -22.02
C LYS A 368 -4.65 4.90 -21.81
N VAL A 369 -5.12 4.43 -20.66
CA VAL A 369 -5.34 3.00 -20.41
C VAL A 369 -6.71 2.61 -20.95
N GLU A 370 -6.73 1.78 -21.98
CA GLU A 370 -7.96 1.41 -22.70
C GLU A 370 -8.50 0.02 -22.31
N LEU A 371 -7.65 -0.86 -21.78
CA LEU A 371 -8.04 -2.20 -21.34
C LEU A 371 -8.63 -2.17 -19.93
N GLY A 372 -9.57 -3.06 -19.65
CA GLY A 372 -10.19 -3.22 -18.33
C GLY A 372 -11.55 -2.55 -18.21
N THR A 373 -12.07 -2.50 -16.98
CA THR A 373 -13.43 -2.05 -16.69
C THR A 373 -13.50 -1.18 -15.43
N ALA A 374 -14.61 -0.46 -15.28
CA ALA A 374 -14.96 0.30 -14.08
C ALA A 374 -13.99 1.46 -13.77
N GLN A 375 -13.61 1.66 -12.50
CA GLN A 375 -12.86 2.84 -12.06
C GLN A 375 -11.34 2.64 -12.12
N HIS A 376 -10.63 3.70 -12.49
CA HIS A 376 -9.17 3.77 -12.54
C HIS A 376 -8.56 4.13 -11.17
N TRP A 377 -8.78 3.30 -10.15
CA TRP A 377 -8.37 3.60 -8.75
C TRP A 377 -7.15 2.83 -8.24
N VAL A 378 -6.67 1.85 -8.98
CA VAL A 378 -5.64 0.92 -8.50
C VAL A 378 -4.25 1.56 -8.53
N HIS A 379 -3.45 1.28 -7.51
CA HIS A 379 -2.05 1.68 -7.48
C HIS A 379 -1.22 0.76 -8.40
N PRO A 380 -0.43 1.31 -9.34
CA PRO A 380 0.49 0.50 -10.13
C PRO A 380 1.59 -0.12 -9.27
N VAL A 381 2.25 -1.17 -9.78
CA VAL A 381 3.36 -1.85 -9.11
C VAL A 381 4.50 -2.06 -10.09
N ILE A 382 5.74 -1.81 -9.67
CA ILE A 382 6.93 -2.12 -10.49
C ILE A 382 7.58 -3.38 -9.92
N ASN A 383 7.86 -4.34 -10.80
CA ASN A 383 8.71 -5.49 -10.47
C ASN A 383 9.58 -5.82 -11.68
N ASP A 384 10.90 -5.98 -11.47
CA ASP A 384 11.89 -6.33 -12.51
C ASP A 384 11.78 -5.48 -13.79
N GLY A 385 11.65 -4.16 -13.64
CA GLY A 385 11.56 -3.22 -14.78
C GLY A 385 10.26 -3.30 -15.59
N ILE A 386 9.24 -4.01 -15.10
CA ILE A 386 7.90 -4.11 -15.68
C ILE A 386 6.91 -3.35 -14.78
N LEU A 387 6.02 -2.57 -15.40
CA LEU A 387 4.93 -1.91 -14.71
C LEU A 387 3.67 -2.76 -14.80
N TYR A 388 3.12 -3.13 -13.67
CA TYR A 388 1.88 -3.86 -13.55
C TYR A 388 0.77 -2.91 -13.12
N LEU A 389 -0.29 -2.88 -13.92
CA LEU A 389 -1.44 -2.03 -13.66
C LEU A 389 -2.72 -2.84 -13.78
N ARG A 390 -3.55 -2.75 -12.75
CA ARG A 390 -4.91 -3.28 -12.81
C ARG A 390 -5.90 -2.18 -13.17
N HIS A 391 -6.87 -2.52 -14.02
CA HIS A 391 -8.08 -1.75 -14.27
C HIS A 391 -9.29 -2.68 -14.22
N GLY A 392 -10.06 -2.60 -13.13
CA GLY A 392 -11.22 -3.47 -12.89
C GLY A 392 -10.85 -4.95 -12.96
N ASN A 393 -11.37 -5.65 -13.97
CA ASN A 393 -11.17 -7.09 -14.16
C ASN A 393 -9.88 -7.49 -14.90
N THR A 394 -9.03 -6.54 -15.26
CA THR A 394 -7.85 -6.79 -16.11
C THR A 394 -6.57 -6.36 -15.42
N LEU A 395 -5.53 -7.20 -15.48
CA LEU A 395 -4.15 -6.88 -15.12
C LEU A 395 -3.31 -6.76 -16.40
N ILE A 396 -2.54 -5.68 -16.51
CA ILE A 396 -1.74 -5.32 -17.68
C ILE A 396 -0.27 -5.21 -17.25
N ALA A 397 0.63 -5.81 -18.02
CA ALA A 397 2.08 -5.72 -17.82
C ALA A 397 2.71 -4.88 -18.94
N TYR A 398 3.27 -3.72 -18.60
CA TYR A 398 3.92 -2.81 -19.53
C TYR A 398 5.45 -2.88 -19.40
N LYS A 399 6.15 -2.94 -20.52
CA LYS A 399 7.61 -2.81 -20.57
C LYS A 399 7.99 -1.34 -20.38
N ILE A 400 8.55 -0.98 -19.22
CA ILE A 400 8.93 0.41 -18.90
C ILE A 400 10.44 0.61 -18.71
N SER A 401 11.23 -0.45 -18.84
CA SER A 401 12.69 -0.44 -18.79
C SER A 401 13.30 -0.73 -20.18
N ASN A 402 14.53 -0.28 -20.40
CA ASN A 402 15.24 -0.47 -21.68
C ASN A 402 15.70 -1.91 -21.89
#